data_AF-A0A382VYQ4-F1
#
_entry.id   AF-A0A382VYQ4-F1
#
_cell.length_a   1.000
_cell.length_b   1.000
_cell.length_c   1.000
_cell.angle_alpha   90.00
_cell.angle_beta   90.00
_cell.angle_gamma   90.00
#
_symmetry.space_group_name_H-M   'P 1'
#
loop_
_entity.id
_entity.type
_entity.pdbx_description
1 polymer ?
#
loop_
_entity_poly.entity_id
_entity_poly.type
_entity_poly.pdbx_seq_one_letter_code
_entity_poly.pdbx_strand_id
1 'polypeptide(L)'
;VPCSTAYPARLDRKTGKLIDFELPAPGRLPGGWYATLDEETSRALRRGKLTFDNVINSELHEDKMRQGEGSPGVSRIIRAGGRPLKFDDGLEGVDGTIHSMIVANGCLYVSTRAGEILCFGSRNGQKAKHWELKNTKLSADPKALTLAKSLISASTGPHGYAVVLGLGDGSLTKALLLQSRYHVIAIDDDAARVRKLRSELQGAGLYGTRCSVLQKSPVDCSLPPYLATLITTETPDRIKGAWKEIAQALRPYGGIAVPGTMALKPAGFERSELNGLPLIR
;
A
#
# COMPACT_ATOMS: atom_id res chain seq x y z
N VAL A 1 -20.52 6.60 -14.93
CA VAL A 1 -20.21 6.57 -13.47
C VAL A 1 -21.52 6.84 -12.75
N PRO A 2 -21.96 5.93 -11.87
CA PRO A 2 -23.36 5.82 -11.48
C PRO A 2 -23.80 6.98 -10.59
N CYS A 3 -24.98 7.54 -10.91
CA CYS A 3 -25.67 8.56 -10.13
C CYS A 3 -25.74 8.12 -8.67
N SER A 4 -25.06 8.83 -7.78
CA SER A 4 -25.06 8.51 -6.36
C SER A 4 -25.71 9.62 -5.56
N THR A 5 -27.02 9.77 -5.68
CA THR A 5 -27.81 10.41 -4.61
C THR A 5 -27.92 9.41 -3.45
N ALA A 6 -26.81 9.18 -2.75
CA ALA A 6 -26.80 8.42 -1.52
C ALA A 6 -27.03 9.38 -0.37
N TYR A 7 -28.06 9.14 0.42
CA TYR A 7 -28.23 9.84 1.68
C TYR A 7 -27.22 9.26 2.67
N PRO A 8 -26.37 10.08 3.30
CA PRO A 8 -25.39 9.58 4.25
C PRO A 8 -26.10 8.95 5.45
N ALA A 9 -25.55 7.84 5.94
CA ALA A 9 -25.96 7.22 7.19
C ALA A 9 -25.97 8.27 8.31
N ARG A 10 -27.11 8.44 8.97
CA ARG A 10 -27.19 9.29 10.17
C ARG A 10 -26.84 8.44 11.36
N LEU A 11 -25.82 8.85 12.11
CA LEU A 11 -25.34 8.16 13.30
C LEU A 11 -25.60 9.03 14.53
N ASP A 12 -25.95 8.39 15.64
CA ASP A 12 -26.01 9.04 16.95
C ASP A 12 -24.61 9.47 17.35
N ARG A 13 -24.45 10.78 17.57
CA ARG A 13 -23.14 11.40 17.78
C ARG A 13 -22.45 10.92 19.07
N LYS A 14 -23.20 10.44 20.07
CA LYS A 14 -22.64 10.00 21.36
C LYS A 14 -22.32 8.51 21.38
N THR A 15 -23.16 7.71 20.75
CA THR A 15 -23.12 6.24 20.84
C THR A 15 -22.60 5.59 19.56
N GLY A 16 -22.56 6.32 18.44
CA GLY A 16 -22.21 5.78 17.14
C GLY A 16 -23.28 4.87 16.53
N LYS A 17 -24.46 4.73 17.16
CA LYS A 17 -25.55 3.89 16.65
C LYS A 17 -26.14 4.48 15.38
N LEU A 18 -26.49 3.63 14.42
CA LEU A 18 -27.23 4.05 13.22
C LEU A 18 -28.63 4.55 13.61
N ILE A 19 -28.93 5.79 13.24
CA ILE A 19 -30.26 6.42 13.37
C ILE A 19 -31.08 6.14 12.11
N ASP A 20 -30.50 6.38 10.94
CA ASP A 20 -31.22 6.36 9.66
C ASP A 20 -30.27 6.03 8.51
N PHE A 21 -30.73 5.23 7.56
CA PHE A 21 -29.97 4.77 6.40
C PHE A 21 -30.93 4.33 5.30
N GLU A 22 -30.79 4.94 4.13
CA GLU A 22 -31.57 4.59 2.95
C GLU A 22 -30.64 4.34 1.76
N LEU A 23 -30.85 3.21 1.09
CA LEU A 23 -30.17 2.93 -0.17
C LEU A 23 -30.79 3.76 -1.29
N PRO A 24 -29.99 4.18 -2.29
CA PRO A 24 -30.54 4.92 -3.41
C PRO A 24 -31.50 4.03 -4.24
N ALA A 25 -32.38 4.67 -5.01
CA ALA A 25 -33.34 3.99 -5.87
C ALA A 25 -32.66 2.98 -6.83
N PRO A 26 -33.37 1.93 -7.27
CA PRO A 26 -32.80 0.90 -8.16
C PRO A 26 -32.08 1.49 -9.38
N GLY A 27 -30.86 1.02 -9.65
CA GLY A 27 -30.01 1.52 -10.75
C GLY A 27 -29.02 2.61 -10.36
N ARG A 28 -29.01 3.06 -9.10
CA ARG A 28 -28.04 4.02 -8.53
C ARG A 28 -27.07 3.31 -7.59
N LEU A 29 -25.80 3.74 -7.53
CA LEU A 29 -24.84 3.24 -6.55
C LEU A 29 -24.70 4.22 -5.38
N PRO A 30 -24.45 3.72 -4.15
CA PRO A 30 -24.15 4.60 -3.04
C PRO A 30 -22.83 5.37 -3.27
N GLY A 31 -22.87 6.68 -3.04
CA GLY A 31 -21.74 7.61 -3.14
C GLY A 31 -21.04 7.79 -1.81
N GLY A 32 -19.97 8.59 -1.80
CA GLY A 32 -19.15 8.81 -0.60
C GLY A 32 -19.95 9.32 0.61
N TRP A 33 -19.56 8.86 1.80
CA TRP A 33 -20.21 9.17 3.08
C TRP A 33 -19.64 10.45 3.68
N TYR A 34 -20.49 11.37 4.14
CA TYR A 34 -20.09 12.48 5.01
C TYR A 34 -21.03 12.59 6.21
N ALA A 35 -20.46 12.68 7.40
CA ALA A 35 -21.20 12.88 8.63
C ALA A 35 -20.90 14.27 9.18
N THR A 36 -21.72 15.28 8.89
CA THR A 36 -21.90 16.43 9.78
C THR A 36 -23.31 16.97 9.62
N LEU A 37 -24.05 17.09 10.74
CA LEU A 37 -25.16 18.05 10.84
C LEU A 37 -25.18 18.59 12.26
N ASP A 38 -24.85 19.87 12.41
CA ASP A 38 -25.30 20.65 13.56
C ASP A 38 -26.82 20.89 13.48
N GLU A 39 -27.41 21.37 14.57
CA GLU A 39 -28.86 21.50 14.68
C GLU A 39 -29.46 22.47 13.65
N GLU A 40 -28.73 23.52 13.29
CA GLU A 40 -29.14 24.51 12.29
C GLU A 40 -29.12 23.90 10.90
N THR A 41 -28.05 23.18 10.55
CA THR A 41 -27.94 22.46 9.27
C THR A 41 -28.98 21.34 9.15
N SER A 42 -29.28 20.64 10.25
CA SER A 42 -30.37 19.66 10.32
C SER A 42 -31.76 20.28 10.12
N ARG A 43 -32.00 21.48 10.65
CA ARG A 43 -33.24 22.25 10.41
C ARG A 43 -33.31 22.77 8.98
N ALA A 44 -32.19 23.19 8.40
CA ALA A 44 -32.10 23.63 7.01
C ALA A 44 -32.40 22.48 6.03
N LEU A 45 -31.89 21.27 6.29
CA LEU A 45 -32.23 20.05 5.55
C LEU A 45 -33.72 19.71 5.63
N ARG A 46 -34.33 19.81 6.82
CA ARG A 46 -35.79 19.66 7.00
C ARG A 46 -36.62 20.67 6.20
N ARG A 47 -36.01 21.79 5.81
CA ARG A 47 -36.62 22.84 4.97
C ARG A 47 -36.21 22.74 3.50
N GLY A 48 -35.62 21.61 3.07
CA GLY A 48 -35.27 21.35 1.68
C GLY A 48 -33.92 21.91 1.22
N LYS A 49 -33.08 22.44 2.13
CA LYS A 49 -31.74 22.94 1.79
C LYS A 49 -30.73 21.80 1.83
N LEU A 50 -30.29 21.34 0.65
CA LEU A 50 -29.30 20.26 0.50
C LEU A 50 -27.90 20.72 0.91
N THR A 51 -27.18 19.89 1.67
CA THR A 51 -25.83 20.18 2.19
C THR A 51 -24.81 19.14 1.74
N PHE A 52 -24.89 18.72 0.47
CA PHE A 52 -23.91 17.82 -0.13
C PHE A 52 -22.75 18.59 -0.73
N ASP A 53 -21.59 17.96 -0.80
CA ASP A 53 -20.50 18.49 -1.62
C ASP A 53 -20.71 18.04 -3.07
N ASN A 54 -21.00 19.00 -3.94
CA ASN A 54 -21.31 18.73 -5.35
C ASN A 54 -20.08 18.26 -6.16
N VAL A 55 -18.87 18.38 -5.60
CA VAL A 55 -17.64 17.85 -6.22
C VAL A 55 -17.61 16.32 -6.16
N ILE A 56 -18.13 15.74 -5.07
CA ILE A 56 -18.16 14.28 -4.90
C ILE A 56 -19.34 13.64 -5.65
N ASN A 57 -20.44 14.37 -5.80
CA ASN A 57 -21.58 13.95 -6.60
C ASN A 57 -21.51 14.57 -8.01
N SER A 58 -20.54 14.18 -8.82
CA SER A 58 -20.43 14.64 -10.22
C SER A 58 -20.40 13.48 -11.22
N GLU A 59 -21.02 13.69 -12.38
CA GLU A 59 -21.23 12.68 -13.42
C GLU A 59 -20.67 13.17 -14.75
N LEU A 60 -19.76 12.40 -15.35
CA LEU A 60 -19.38 12.61 -16.75
C LEU A 60 -20.44 11.96 -17.66
N HIS A 61 -21.26 12.77 -18.32
CA HIS A 61 -22.06 12.36 -19.48
C HIS A 61 -21.23 12.48 -20.76
N GLU A 62 -21.67 11.81 -21.84
CA GLU A 62 -20.99 11.74 -23.14
C GLU A 62 -20.44 13.11 -23.61
N ASP A 63 -21.17 14.20 -23.35
CA ASP A 63 -20.78 15.54 -23.81
C ASP A 63 -20.32 16.49 -22.69
N LYS A 64 -20.64 16.21 -21.41
CA LYS A 64 -20.37 17.16 -20.31
C LYS A 64 -20.40 16.55 -18.93
N MET A 65 -19.66 17.18 -18.02
CA MET A 65 -19.76 16.87 -16.59
C MET A 65 -21.00 17.55 -15.99
N ARG A 66 -21.97 16.76 -15.51
CA ARG A 66 -23.10 17.22 -14.70
C ARG A 66 -22.70 17.18 -13.22
N GLN A 67 -22.86 18.30 -12.53
CA GLN A 67 -22.72 18.34 -11.08
C GLN A 67 -24.07 18.04 -10.44
N GLY A 68 -24.07 17.21 -9.40
CA GLY A 68 -25.23 16.94 -8.55
C GLY A 68 -25.57 18.13 -7.67
N GLU A 69 -26.71 18.06 -6.99
CA GLU A 69 -27.18 19.12 -6.10
C GLU A 69 -26.30 19.23 -4.83
N GLY A 70 -25.99 20.45 -4.40
CA GLY A 70 -25.17 20.70 -3.21
C GLY A 70 -24.34 22.00 -3.29
N SER A 71 -23.48 22.18 -2.30
CA SER A 71 -22.52 23.29 -2.20
C SER A 71 -21.09 22.75 -2.19
N PRO A 72 -20.16 23.30 -2.98
CA PRO A 72 -18.77 22.82 -3.00
C PRO A 72 -18.09 23.04 -1.65
N GLY A 73 -17.17 22.13 -1.30
CA GLY A 73 -16.27 22.28 -0.16
C GLY A 73 -16.86 21.88 1.19
N VAL A 74 -18.12 21.43 1.25
CA VAL A 74 -18.73 20.93 2.51
C VAL A 74 -17.93 19.74 3.08
N SER A 75 -17.36 18.90 2.21
CA SER A 75 -16.52 17.76 2.62
C SER A 75 -15.19 18.17 3.27
N ARG A 76 -14.79 19.44 3.09
CA ARG A 76 -13.54 20.02 3.57
C ARG A 76 -13.73 20.81 4.86
N ILE A 77 -14.84 20.60 5.56
CA ILE A 77 -15.18 21.28 6.81
C ILE A 77 -15.61 20.26 7.86
N ILE A 78 -15.02 20.35 9.06
CA ILE A 78 -15.53 19.67 10.25
C ILE A 78 -16.05 20.69 11.26
N ARG A 79 -16.94 20.26 12.18
CA ARG A 79 -17.37 21.08 13.31
C ARG A 79 -16.92 20.48 14.63
N ALA A 80 -16.24 21.27 15.44
CA ALA A 80 -15.73 20.87 16.75
C ALA A 80 -15.86 22.02 17.75
N GLY A 81 -16.34 21.74 18.97
CA GLY A 81 -16.50 22.78 20.01
C GLY A 81 -17.42 23.95 19.60
N GLY A 82 -18.40 23.70 18.71
CA GLY A 82 -19.28 24.74 18.17
C GLY A 82 -18.66 25.59 17.05
N ARG A 83 -17.41 25.34 16.65
CA ARG A 83 -16.70 26.10 15.61
C ARG A 83 -16.51 25.25 14.34
N PRO A 84 -16.67 25.83 13.14
CA PRO A 84 -16.24 25.19 11.91
C PRO A 84 -14.72 25.26 11.78
N LEU A 85 -14.11 24.17 11.32
CA LEU A 85 -12.70 24.10 10.93
C LEU A 85 -12.67 23.69 9.46
N LYS A 86 -12.13 24.55 8.60
CA LYS A 86 -12.00 24.27 7.17
C LYS A 86 -10.58 23.80 6.87
N PHE A 87 -10.44 22.81 6.00
CA PHE A 87 -9.14 22.25 5.66
C PHE A 87 -8.29 23.24 4.86
N ASP A 88 -8.94 24.13 4.10
CA ASP A 88 -8.29 25.11 3.23
C ASP A 88 -7.82 26.38 3.96
N ASP A 89 -8.34 26.65 5.17
CA ASP A 89 -7.97 27.83 5.95
C ASP A 89 -6.59 27.67 6.64
N GLY A 90 -5.99 26.47 6.58
CA GLY A 90 -4.79 26.15 7.33
C GLY A 90 -5.07 25.90 8.82
N LEU A 91 -4.04 25.51 9.56
CA LEU A 91 -4.10 25.38 11.01
C LEU A 91 -2.73 25.72 11.60
N GLU A 92 -2.72 26.53 12.66
CA GLU A 92 -1.49 26.86 13.36
C GLU A 92 -0.76 25.59 13.84
N GLY A 93 0.54 25.49 13.56
CA GLY A 93 1.34 24.31 13.87
C GLY A 93 1.20 23.15 12.87
N VAL A 94 0.54 23.37 11.72
CA VAL A 94 0.54 22.45 10.58
C VAL A 94 1.26 23.10 9.40
N ASP A 95 2.31 22.45 8.93
CA ASP A 95 3.00 22.87 7.71
C ASP A 95 2.34 22.21 6.47
N GLY A 96 2.21 22.98 5.40
CA GLY A 96 1.70 22.48 4.12
C GLY A 96 0.18 22.33 4.04
N THR A 97 -0.28 21.58 3.02
CA THR A 97 -1.71 21.44 2.70
C THR A 97 -2.37 20.34 3.53
N ILE A 98 -3.41 20.71 4.29
CA ILE A 98 -4.22 19.76 5.04
C ILE A 98 -5.06 18.91 4.08
N HIS A 99 -4.92 17.60 4.24
CA HIS A 99 -5.68 16.60 3.50
C HIS A 99 -7.00 16.27 4.22
N SER A 100 -6.94 15.91 5.51
CA SER A 100 -8.12 15.60 6.32
C SER A 100 -7.96 16.00 7.78
N MET A 101 -9.08 16.26 8.45
CA MET A 101 -9.14 16.44 9.90
C MET A 101 -10.20 15.53 10.53
N ILE A 102 -9.96 15.08 11.76
CA ILE A 102 -10.95 14.36 12.57
C ILE A 102 -10.77 14.70 14.06
N VAL A 103 -11.87 14.80 14.80
CA VAL A 103 -11.85 14.97 16.26
C VAL A 103 -12.24 13.67 16.93
N ALA A 104 -11.38 13.17 17.82
CA ALA A 104 -11.62 11.97 18.61
C ALA A 104 -10.88 12.07 19.95
N ASN A 105 -11.46 11.51 21.03
CA ASN A 105 -10.86 11.47 22.37
C ASN A 105 -10.36 12.83 22.90
N GLY A 106 -11.05 13.93 22.55
CA GLY A 106 -10.65 15.28 22.96
C GLY A 106 -9.45 15.85 22.18
N CYS A 107 -9.00 15.18 21.13
CA CYS A 107 -7.91 15.62 20.26
C CYS A 107 -8.41 15.91 18.84
N LEU A 108 -7.76 16.86 18.18
CA LEU A 108 -7.88 17.10 16.74
C LEU A 108 -6.70 16.42 16.04
N TYR A 109 -7.00 15.45 15.19
CA TYR A 109 -6.03 14.78 14.33
C TYR A 109 -6.07 15.41 12.93
N VAL A 110 -4.91 15.67 12.36
CA VAL A 110 -4.75 16.30 11.05
C VAL A 110 -3.80 15.46 10.21
N SER A 111 -4.19 15.14 8.98
CA SER A 111 -3.27 14.57 7.98
C SER A 111 -2.92 15.61 6.94
N THR A 112 -1.64 15.69 6.54
CA THR A 112 -1.17 16.58 5.46
C THR A 112 -0.99 15.81 4.17
N ARG A 113 -1.00 16.51 3.02
CA ARG A 113 -0.69 15.89 1.72
C ARG A 113 0.77 15.41 1.62
N ALA A 114 1.65 15.89 2.49
CA ALA A 114 3.02 15.41 2.60
C ALA A 114 3.12 14.08 3.38
N GLY A 115 2.02 13.57 3.93
CA GLY A 115 1.96 12.31 4.65
C GLY A 115 2.19 12.41 6.15
N GLU A 116 2.18 13.63 6.72
CA GLU A 116 2.29 13.83 8.16
C GLU A 116 0.95 13.60 8.83
N ILE A 117 0.98 13.08 10.06
CA ILE A 117 -0.19 12.93 10.93
C ILE A 117 0.12 13.66 12.23
N LEU A 118 -0.58 14.76 12.46
CA LEU A 118 -0.46 15.60 13.66
C LEU A 118 -1.63 15.35 14.60
N CYS A 119 -1.40 15.49 15.90
CA CYS A 119 -2.41 15.35 16.95
C CYS A 119 -2.33 16.55 17.89
N PHE A 120 -3.37 17.38 17.88
CA PHE A 120 -3.54 18.53 18.75
C PHE A 120 -4.46 18.17 19.91
N GLY A 121 -3.99 18.34 21.13
CA GLY A 121 -4.76 18.08 22.35
C GLY A 121 -4.19 18.87 23.51
N SER A 122 -4.88 18.84 24.66
CA SER A 122 -4.38 19.46 25.89
C SER A 122 -2.99 18.93 26.23
N ARG A 123 -2.04 19.81 26.53
CA ARG A 123 -0.70 19.41 26.94
C ARG A 123 -0.73 18.88 28.37
N ASN A 124 -0.25 17.65 28.56
CA ASN A 124 -0.16 17.00 29.88
C ASN A 124 1.14 17.36 30.61
N GLY A 125 1.88 18.39 30.15
CA GLY A 125 3.21 18.76 30.68
C GLY A 125 4.36 17.80 30.34
N GLN A 126 4.08 16.67 29.69
CA GLN A 126 5.10 15.70 29.28
C GLN A 126 5.88 16.21 28.05
N LYS A 127 7.21 16.02 28.05
CA LYS A 127 8.04 16.28 26.87
C LYS A 127 7.65 15.31 25.74
N ALA A 128 7.63 15.82 24.51
CA ALA A 128 7.38 14.99 23.33
C ALA A 128 8.41 13.86 23.23
N LYS A 129 7.93 12.63 23.16
CA LYS A 129 8.78 11.46 22.95
C LYS A 129 9.07 11.35 21.46
N HIS A 130 10.33 11.50 21.10
CA HIS A 130 10.80 11.31 19.73
C HIS A 130 11.21 9.86 19.56
N TRP A 131 10.65 9.22 18.52
CA TRP A 131 11.00 7.87 18.12
C TRP A 131 11.73 7.97 16.79
N GLU A 132 13.05 8.10 16.85
CA GLU A 132 13.84 8.11 15.62
C GLU A 132 13.73 6.76 14.92
N LEU A 133 13.54 6.82 13.60
CA LEU A 133 13.64 5.63 12.78
C LEU A 133 15.08 5.14 12.86
N LYS A 134 15.29 3.93 13.40
CA LYS A 134 16.61 3.30 13.34
C LYS A 134 16.99 3.18 11.88
N ASN A 135 18.14 3.73 11.50
CA ASN A 135 18.72 3.58 10.18
C ASN A 135 19.93 2.64 10.27
N THR A 136 19.63 1.35 10.38
CA THR A 136 20.60 0.28 10.41
C THR A 136 21.06 -0.04 8.99
N LYS A 137 22.37 -0.03 8.75
CA LYS A 137 22.92 -0.44 7.46
C LYS A 137 22.62 -1.93 7.21
N LEU A 138 21.96 -2.22 6.09
CA LEU A 138 21.69 -3.60 5.68
C LEU A 138 22.99 -4.31 5.32
N SER A 139 23.16 -5.55 5.77
CA SER A 139 24.27 -6.43 5.41
C SER A 139 23.75 -7.79 4.95
N ALA A 140 24.53 -8.44 4.09
CA ALA A 140 24.25 -9.76 3.56
C ALA A 140 25.54 -10.60 3.57
N ASP A 141 25.41 -11.92 3.66
CA ASP A 141 26.53 -12.84 3.57
C ASP A 141 27.31 -12.67 2.24
N PRO A 142 28.66 -12.74 2.23
CA PRO A 142 29.46 -12.62 1.02
C PRO A 142 29.12 -13.62 -0.09
N LYS A 143 28.70 -14.85 0.26
CA LYS A 143 28.25 -15.84 -0.74
C LYS A 143 26.93 -15.41 -1.36
N ALA A 144 26.00 -14.91 -0.55
CA ALA A 144 24.74 -14.35 -1.04
C ALA A 144 24.97 -13.14 -1.95
N LEU A 145 25.92 -12.26 -1.62
CA LEU A 145 26.34 -11.14 -2.47
C LEU A 145 26.95 -11.62 -3.80
N THR A 146 27.69 -12.73 -3.80
CA THR A 146 28.26 -13.29 -5.04
C THR A 146 27.17 -13.92 -5.91
N LEU A 147 26.27 -14.68 -5.28
CA LEU A 147 25.11 -15.27 -5.94
C LEU A 147 24.22 -14.19 -6.57
N ALA A 148 23.83 -13.16 -5.80
CA ALA A 148 23.00 -12.07 -6.29
C ALA A 148 23.61 -11.38 -7.52
N LYS A 149 24.91 -11.08 -7.53
CA LYS A 149 25.59 -10.55 -8.73
C LYS A 149 25.44 -11.48 -9.93
N SER A 150 25.65 -12.78 -9.75
CA SER A 150 25.53 -13.74 -10.86
C SER A 150 24.10 -13.81 -11.40
N LEU A 151 23.09 -13.78 -10.52
CA LEU A 151 21.68 -13.79 -10.90
C LEU A 151 21.29 -12.50 -11.64
N ILE A 152 21.75 -11.35 -11.16
CA ILE A 152 21.51 -10.05 -11.79
C ILE A 152 22.15 -10.02 -13.19
N SER A 153 23.38 -10.50 -13.35
CA SER A 153 24.04 -10.57 -14.66
C SER A 153 23.38 -11.55 -15.62
N ALA A 154 22.81 -12.64 -15.12
CA ALA A 154 22.07 -13.61 -15.93
C ALA A 154 20.68 -13.10 -16.34
N SER A 155 20.11 -12.17 -15.57
CA SER A 155 18.81 -11.56 -15.86
C SER A 155 18.92 -10.46 -16.92
N THR A 156 17.77 -9.99 -17.41
CA THR A 156 17.71 -8.91 -18.40
C THR A 156 18.14 -7.53 -17.90
N GLY A 157 18.44 -7.39 -16.60
CA GLY A 157 19.03 -6.19 -16.02
C GLY A 157 18.68 -6.00 -14.55
N PRO A 158 19.26 -4.99 -13.87
CA PRO A 158 19.13 -4.83 -12.42
C PRO A 158 17.80 -4.17 -11.98
N HIS A 159 16.72 -4.27 -12.76
CA HIS A 159 15.45 -3.57 -12.54
C HIS A 159 14.23 -4.49 -12.66
N GLY A 160 13.14 -4.13 -12.00
CA GLY A 160 11.88 -4.88 -12.02
C GLY A 160 11.64 -5.61 -10.69
N TYR A 161 10.96 -6.76 -10.74
CA TYR A 161 10.64 -7.54 -9.56
C TYR A 161 11.52 -8.79 -9.45
N ALA A 162 12.02 -9.04 -8.25
CA ALA A 162 12.66 -10.32 -7.91
C ALA A 162 11.83 -11.02 -6.82
N VAL A 163 11.61 -12.32 -6.97
CA VAL A 163 10.90 -13.14 -5.98
C VAL A 163 11.89 -14.11 -5.36
N VAL A 164 11.94 -14.15 -4.03
CA VAL A 164 12.74 -15.11 -3.26
C VAL A 164 11.79 -16.04 -2.52
N LEU A 165 11.71 -17.29 -2.97
CA LEU A 165 10.82 -18.31 -2.44
C LEU A 165 11.55 -19.19 -1.44
N GLY A 166 11.06 -19.24 -0.21
CA GLY A 166 11.64 -20.02 0.86
C GLY A 166 12.93 -19.38 1.37
N LEU A 167 12.89 -18.85 2.59
CA LEU A 167 13.99 -18.17 3.24
C LEU A 167 14.82 -19.16 4.08
N GLY A 168 16.13 -19.03 4.00
CA GLY A 168 17.06 -19.57 5.00
C GLY A 168 17.29 -18.54 6.10
N ASP A 169 18.03 -17.48 5.79
CA ASP A 169 18.28 -16.35 6.70
C ASP A 169 17.93 -14.98 6.08
N GLY A 170 17.46 -14.97 4.83
CA GLY A 170 17.14 -13.76 4.07
C GLY A 170 18.36 -13.06 3.47
N SER A 171 19.55 -13.64 3.54
CA SER A 171 20.77 -13.03 3.00
C SER A 171 20.72 -12.80 1.50
N LEU A 172 20.07 -13.68 0.72
CA LEU A 172 19.91 -13.47 -0.73
C LEU A 172 18.95 -12.31 -1.01
N THR A 173 17.86 -12.21 -0.24
CA THR A 173 16.93 -11.06 -0.33
C THR A 173 17.68 -9.75 -0.07
N LYS A 174 18.48 -9.71 1.00
CA LYS A 174 19.29 -8.53 1.34
C LYS A 174 20.36 -8.22 0.28
N ALA A 175 21.02 -9.24 -0.25
CA ALA A 175 22.02 -9.08 -1.31
C ALA A 175 21.42 -8.50 -2.60
N LEU A 176 20.26 -8.99 -3.03
CA LEU A 176 19.54 -8.45 -4.19
C LEU A 176 19.16 -6.98 -3.98
N LEU A 177 18.70 -6.59 -2.80
CA LEU A 177 18.38 -5.19 -2.48
C LEU A 177 19.62 -4.28 -2.53
N LEU A 178 20.77 -4.78 -2.09
CA LEU A 178 22.03 -4.03 -2.06
C LEU A 178 22.68 -3.85 -3.44
N GLN A 179 22.46 -4.77 -4.37
CA GLN A 179 23.20 -4.82 -5.64
C GLN A 179 22.34 -4.53 -6.88
N SER A 180 21.05 -4.31 -6.70
CA SER A 180 20.11 -4.04 -7.78
C SER A 180 19.12 -2.94 -7.43
N ARG A 181 18.30 -2.57 -8.40
CA ARG A 181 17.11 -1.73 -8.25
C ARG A 181 15.83 -2.57 -8.28
N TYR A 182 15.91 -3.86 -7.94
CA TYR A 182 14.73 -4.70 -7.82
C TYR A 182 13.81 -4.24 -6.68
N HIS A 183 12.50 -4.36 -6.91
CA HIS A 183 11.53 -4.56 -5.85
C HIS A 183 11.51 -6.06 -5.51
N VAL A 184 11.85 -6.41 -4.27
CA VAL A 184 12.00 -7.81 -3.87
C VAL A 184 10.77 -8.29 -3.11
N ILE A 185 10.23 -9.45 -3.48
CA ILE A 185 9.14 -10.12 -2.78
C ILE A 185 9.71 -11.42 -2.19
N ALA A 186 9.90 -11.43 -0.87
CA ALA A 186 10.33 -12.62 -0.14
C ALA A 186 9.10 -13.37 0.39
N ILE A 187 9.07 -14.69 0.26
CA ILE A 187 7.95 -15.53 0.71
C ILE A 187 8.50 -16.69 1.55
N ASP A 188 8.02 -16.83 2.78
CA ASP A 188 8.31 -17.99 3.63
C ASP A 188 7.16 -18.24 4.60
N ASP A 189 6.97 -19.47 5.05
CA ASP A 189 5.92 -19.87 5.99
C ASP A 189 6.36 -19.73 7.47
N ASP A 190 7.66 -19.68 7.75
CA ASP A 190 8.20 -19.58 9.10
C ASP A 190 8.07 -18.16 9.65
N ALA A 191 7.22 -18.03 10.66
CA ALA A 191 6.91 -16.76 11.30
C ALA A 191 8.15 -16.07 11.90
N ALA A 192 9.12 -16.84 12.39
CA ALA A 192 10.32 -16.29 13.01
C ALA A 192 11.27 -15.71 11.96
N ARG A 193 11.52 -16.42 10.86
CA ARG A 193 12.32 -15.92 9.73
C ARG A 193 11.68 -14.69 9.09
N VAL A 194 10.36 -14.73 8.84
CA VAL A 194 9.63 -13.59 8.28
C VAL A 194 9.71 -12.38 9.20
N ARG A 195 9.46 -12.54 10.51
CA ARG A 195 9.51 -11.44 11.48
C ARG A 195 10.92 -10.85 11.58
N LYS A 196 11.95 -11.69 11.60
CA LYS A 196 13.35 -11.27 11.64
C LYS A 196 13.69 -10.41 10.42
N LEU A 197 13.42 -10.90 9.21
CA LEU A 197 13.72 -10.17 7.97
C LEU A 197 12.92 -8.87 7.87
N ARG A 198 11.64 -8.85 8.27
CA ARG A 198 10.84 -7.62 8.33
C ARG A 198 11.48 -6.57 9.25
N SER A 199 11.94 -6.97 10.43
CA SER A 199 12.60 -6.07 11.38
C SER A 199 13.90 -5.50 10.83
N GLU A 200 14.75 -6.35 10.22
CA GLU A 200 16.01 -5.92 9.59
C GLU A 200 15.76 -4.91 8.45
N LEU A 201 14.78 -5.20 7.59
CA LEU A 201 14.43 -4.34 6.45
C LEU A 201 13.75 -3.05 6.89
N GLN A 202 12.93 -3.08 7.95
CA GLN A 202 12.33 -1.88 8.54
C GLN A 202 13.39 -0.98 9.14
N GLY A 203 14.36 -1.54 9.86
CA GLY A 203 15.52 -0.81 10.36
C GLY A 203 16.42 -0.26 9.24
N ALA A 204 16.37 -0.82 8.04
CA ALA A 204 17.09 -0.27 6.88
C ALA A 204 16.24 0.69 6.03
N GLY A 205 14.98 0.95 6.39
CA GLY A 205 14.05 1.77 5.59
C GLY A 205 13.62 1.15 4.25
N LEU A 206 13.83 -0.15 4.06
CA LEU A 206 13.57 -0.86 2.80
C LEU A 206 12.26 -1.67 2.81
N TYR A 207 11.70 -1.94 3.99
CA TYR A 207 10.43 -2.66 4.10
C TYR A 207 9.26 -1.80 3.61
N GLY A 208 8.44 -2.33 2.71
CA GLY A 208 7.29 -1.64 2.10
C GLY A 208 7.65 -0.68 0.96
N THR A 209 8.91 -0.26 0.84
CA THR A 209 9.39 0.63 -0.24
C THR A 209 10.10 -0.16 -1.34
N ARG A 210 11.05 -1.02 -0.96
CA ARG A 210 11.87 -1.84 -1.88
C ARG A 210 11.68 -3.33 -1.68
N CYS A 211 11.18 -3.75 -0.54
CA CYS A 211 10.97 -5.16 -0.23
C CYS A 211 9.65 -5.42 0.50
N SER A 212 8.93 -6.46 0.08
CA SER A 212 7.81 -7.04 0.81
C SER A 212 8.20 -8.44 1.27
N VAL A 213 7.80 -8.82 2.49
CA VAL A 213 8.02 -10.16 3.03
C VAL A 213 6.66 -10.74 3.39
N LEU A 214 6.25 -11.81 2.72
CA LEU A 214 4.96 -12.45 2.88
C LEU A 214 5.11 -13.72 3.71
N GLN A 215 4.28 -13.85 4.74
CA GLN A 215 4.18 -15.10 5.50
C GLN A 215 3.19 -16.03 4.80
N LYS A 216 3.69 -16.89 3.90
CA LYS A 216 2.88 -17.83 3.12
C LYS A 216 3.76 -19.01 2.69
N SER A 217 3.14 -20.15 2.40
CA SER A 217 3.85 -21.30 1.83
C SER A 217 4.61 -20.89 0.56
N PRO A 218 5.92 -21.20 0.45
CA PRO A 218 6.70 -20.89 -0.75
C PRO A 218 6.37 -21.79 -1.94
N VAL A 219 5.66 -22.91 -1.71
CA VAL A 219 5.22 -23.85 -2.77
C VAL A 219 3.75 -23.67 -3.14
N ASP A 220 2.95 -23.06 -2.27
CA ASP A 220 1.52 -22.80 -2.48
C ASP A 220 1.27 -21.29 -2.49
N CYS A 221 1.94 -20.60 -3.41
CA CYS A 221 1.77 -19.18 -3.63
C CYS A 221 1.36 -18.89 -5.08
N SER A 222 0.15 -18.34 -5.24
CA SER A 222 -0.34 -17.83 -6.51
C SER A 222 0.27 -16.46 -6.79
N LEU A 223 1.29 -16.41 -7.65
CA LEU A 223 1.87 -15.16 -8.13
C LEU A 223 1.16 -14.74 -9.45
N PRO A 224 0.89 -13.44 -9.65
CA PRO A 224 0.39 -12.95 -10.93
C PRO A 224 1.31 -13.37 -12.09
N PRO A 225 0.75 -13.75 -13.26
CA PRO A 225 1.55 -14.04 -14.42
C PRO A 225 2.37 -12.82 -14.84
N TYR A 226 3.55 -13.05 -15.41
CA TYR A 226 4.41 -12.02 -15.98
C TYR A 226 4.93 -10.94 -15.02
N LEU A 227 4.94 -11.24 -13.72
CA LEU A 227 5.40 -10.34 -12.66
C LEU A 227 6.92 -10.19 -12.62
N ALA A 228 7.65 -11.30 -12.62
CA ALA A 228 9.02 -11.34 -12.10
C ALA A 228 10.09 -11.34 -13.20
N THR A 229 11.10 -10.48 -13.03
CA THR A 229 12.37 -10.54 -13.79
C THR A 229 13.23 -11.70 -13.30
N LEU A 230 13.20 -11.98 -12.00
CA LEU A 230 13.97 -13.04 -11.36
C LEU A 230 13.09 -13.79 -10.35
N ILE A 231 13.09 -15.11 -10.40
CA ILE A 231 12.59 -15.95 -9.30
C ILE A 231 13.74 -16.85 -8.83
N THR A 232 13.98 -16.87 -7.52
CA THR A 232 15.09 -17.63 -6.92
C THR A 232 14.70 -18.13 -5.53
N THR A 233 15.59 -18.85 -4.87
CA THR A 233 15.36 -19.44 -3.55
C THR A 233 16.62 -19.47 -2.70
N GLU A 234 16.45 -19.51 -1.37
CA GLU A 234 17.50 -19.90 -0.44
C GLU A 234 17.38 -21.38 -0.02
N THR A 235 16.27 -22.05 -0.37
CA THR A 235 15.90 -23.39 0.10
C THR A 235 15.46 -24.30 -1.05
N PRO A 236 16.39 -24.68 -1.96
CA PRO A 236 16.09 -25.38 -3.21
C PRO A 236 15.33 -26.70 -3.01
N ASP A 237 15.66 -27.45 -1.96
CA ASP A 237 15.01 -28.73 -1.66
C ASP A 237 13.53 -28.57 -1.29
N ARG A 238 13.16 -27.45 -0.65
CA ARG A 238 11.77 -27.19 -0.21
C ARG A 238 10.83 -26.91 -1.37
N ILE A 239 11.36 -26.43 -2.51
CA ILE A 239 10.55 -25.95 -3.63
C ILE A 239 10.73 -26.74 -4.92
N LYS A 240 11.51 -27.83 -4.89
CA LYS A 240 11.86 -28.66 -6.04
C LYS A 240 10.65 -29.09 -6.89
N GLY A 241 9.50 -29.35 -6.27
CA GLY A 241 8.29 -29.81 -6.94
C GLY A 241 7.35 -28.72 -7.47
N ALA A 242 7.58 -27.45 -7.13
CA ALA A 242 6.63 -26.35 -7.42
C ALA A 242 7.13 -25.38 -8.52
N TRP A 243 8.31 -25.66 -9.09
CA TRP A 243 8.97 -24.73 -10.03
C TRP A 243 8.17 -24.48 -11.30
N LYS A 244 7.43 -25.47 -11.79
CA LYS A 244 6.67 -25.36 -13.04
C LYS A 244 5.52 -24.37 -12.90
N GLU A 245 4.80 -24.43 -11.80
CA GLU A 245 3.69 -23.54 -11.47
C GLU A 245 4.21 -22.12 -11.23
N ILE A 246 5.29 -22.01 -10.46
CA ILE A 246 5.94 -20.73 -10.14
C ILE A 246 6.50 -20.03 -11.38
N ALA A 247 7.05 -20.78 -12.34
CA ALA A 247 7.65 -20.22 -13.55
C ALA A 247 6.64 -19.43 -14.42
N GLN A 248 5.34 -19.66 -14.26
CA GLN A 248 4.30 -18.87 -14.94
C GLN A 248 4.29 -17.39 -14.53
N ALA A 249 4.85 -17.07 -13.37
CA ALA A 249 4.97 -15.69 -12.89
C ALA A 249 6.15 -14.93 -13.54
N LEU A 250 6.99 -15.59 -14.33
CA LEU A 250 8.09 -14.93 -15.03
C LEU A 250 7.57 -14.06 -16.17
N ARG A 251 8.16 -12.87 -16.33
CA ARG A 251 7.88 -12.02 -17.49
C ARG A 251 8.33 -12.68 -18.81
N PRO A 252 7.61 -12.47 -19.92
CA PRO A 252 8.06 -12.93 -21.24
C PRO A 252 9.39 -12.27 -21.61
N TYR A 253 10.18 -12.98 -22.43
CA TYR A 253 11.40 -12.46 -23.06
C TYR A 253 12.40 -11.82 -22.09
N GLY A 254 12.64 -12.45 -20.94
CA GLY A 254 13.66 -11.93 -20.03
C GLY A 254 13.54 -12.28 -18.56
N GLY A 255 12.45 -12.92 -18.13
CA GLY A 255 12.35 -13.52 -16.81
C GLY A 255 13.29 -14.73 -16.71
N ILE A 256 13.93 -14.92 -15.56
CA ILE A 256 14.71 -16.12 -15.27
C ILE A 256 14.27 -16.73 -13.93
N ALA A 257 14.12 -18.05 -13.89
CA ALA A 257 14.01 -18.79 -12.63
C ALA A 257 15.30 -19.57 -12.39
N VAL A 258 15.86 -19.42 -11.20
CA VAL A 258 17.09 -20.11 -10.80
C VAL A 258 16.81 -20.94 -9.55
N PRO A 259 16.73 -22.27 -9.70
CA PRO A 259 16.29 -23.15 -8.62
C PRO A 259 17.38 -23.53 -7.61
N GLY A 260 18.61 -23.05 -7.79
CA GLY A 260 19.76 -23.43 -6.99
C GLY A 260 20.38 -22.27 -6.22
N THR A 261 21.23 -22.60 -5.25
CA THR A 261 21.97 -21.65 -4.39
C THR A 261 23.42 -21.43 -4.83
N MET A 262 23.82 -22.01 -5.96
CA MET A 262 25.17 -21.86 -6.51
C MET A 262 25.23 -20.74 -7.54
N ALA A 263 26.33 -19.99 -7.54
CA ALA A 263 26.56 -18.94 -8.52
C ALA A 263 26.60 -19.51 -9.93
N LEU A 264 25.89 -18.86 -10.86
CA LEU A 264 25.90 -19.24 -12.26
C LEU A 264 27.28 -18.95 -12.86
N LYS A 265 27.85 -19.91 -13.60
CA LYS A 265 28.99 -19.61 -14.47
C LYS A 265 28.49 -18.70 -15.60
N PRO A 266 29.27 -17.70 -16.06
CA PRO A 266 28.94 -16.95 -17.26
C PRO A 266 29.05 -17.89 -18.47
N ALA A 267 27.99 -18.63 -18.76
CA ALA A 267 27.85 -19.35 -20.00
C ALA A 267 27.27 -18.38 -21.04
N GLY A 268 27.82 -18.38 -22.26
CA GLY A 268 27.20 -17.70 -23.39
C GLY A 268 25.73 -18.13 -23.47
N PHE A 269 24.84 -17.14 -23.48
CA PHE A 269 23.40 -17.37 -23.44
C PHE A 269 22.95 -18.19 -24.65
N GLU A 270 22.58 -19.46 -24.45
CA GLU A 270 21.62 -20.09 -25.34
C GLU A 270 20.23 -19.60 -24.93
N ARG A 271 19.68 -18.69 -25.74
CA ARG A 271 18.28 -18.32 -25.65
C ARG A 271 17.45 -19.51 -26.10
N SER A 272 16.69 -20.10 -25.17
CA SER A 272 15.61 -21.02 -25.53
C SER A 272 14.56 -20.24 -26.33
N GLU A 273 14.43 -20.57 -27.61
CA GLU A 273 13.16 -20.36 -28.31
C GLU A 273 12.30 -21.60 -28.08
N LEU A 274 11.03 -21.40 -27.68
CA LEU A 274 9.83 -22.27 -27.88
C LEU A 274 8.88 -22.19 -26.68
N ASN A 275 7.64 -21.74 -26.91
CA ASN A 275 6.52 -21.83 -25.94
C ASN A 275 6.76 -21.27 -24.52
N GLY A 276 7.69 -20.32 -24.38
CA GLY A 276 7.62 -19.26 -23.36
C GLY A 276 8.02 -19.59 -21.92
N LEU A 277 8.69 -20.71 -21.63
CA LEU A 277 9.21 -20.99 -20.28
C LEU A 277 10.75 -20.98 -20.23
N PRO A 278 11.38 -19.96 -19.62
CA PRO A 278 12.82 -19.94 -19.39
C PRO A 278 13.19 -20.75 -18.13
N LEU A 279 13.71 -21.96 -18.35
CA LEU A 279 14.44 -22.75 -17.35
C LEU A 279 15.94 -22.62 -17.66
N ILE A 280 16.68 -21.90 -16.81
CA ILE A 280 18.14 -22.00 -16.82
C ILE A 280 18.49 -23.29 -16.08
N ARG A 281 19.12 -24.23 -16.80
CA ARG A 281 19.80 -25.40 -16.20
C ARG A 281 21.06 -24.97 -15.47
#